data_AF-A0AAF0S2R5-F1
#
_entry.id   AF-A0AAF0S2R5-F1
#
_cell.length_a   1.000
_cell.length_b   1.000
_cell.length_c   1.000
_cell.angle_alpha   90.00
_cell.angle_beta   90.00
_cell.angle_gamma   90.00
#
_symmetry.space_group_name_H-M   'P 1'
#
loop_
_entity.id
_entity.type
_entity.pdbx_description
1 polymer ?
#
loop_
_entity_poly.entity_id
_entity_poly.type
_entity_poly.pdbx_seq_one_letter_code
_entity_poly.pdbx_strand_id
1 'polypeptide(L)'
;MVDGWRVDPAGVEAVLQDVASRTTTMNDALGGSEDGSVQGVATVVQDAATAAQSQVIGEALAGFFEHRQDMLTGIQDRIQASLYGAAGATRAIVEGDDEMGASTAQANAIAASKDGNFTAFDGMFDR
;
A
#
# COMPACT_ATOMS: atom_id res chain seq x y z
N MET A 1 -17.13 22.12 -13.34
CA MET A 1 -16.11 21.24 -13.92
C MET A 1 -15.23 20.79 -12.76
N VAL A 2 -14.92 19.49 -12.64
CA VAL A 2 -13.96 19.02 -11.65
C VAL A 2 -12.60 19.22 -12.29
N ASP A 3 -11.97 20.36 -11.98
CA ASP A 3 -10.68 20.74 -12.55
C ASP A 3 -9.56 20.00 -11.81
N GLY A 4 -8.98 19.00 -12.46
CA GLY A 4 -7.77 18.30 -12.02
C GLY A 4 -7.98 17.07 -11.12
N TRP A 5 -7.00 16.17 -11.17
CA TRP A 5 -6.87 15.07 -10.20
C TRP A 5 -6.59 15.68 -8.82
N ARG A 6 -7.54 15.57 -7.90
CA ARG A 6 -7.32 15.94 -6.49
C ARG A 6 -6.88 14.71 -5.73
N VAL A 7 -5.58 14.52 -5.63
CA VAL A 7 -4.97 13.54 -4.74
C VAL A 7 -4.49 14.27 -3.49
N ASP A 8 -4.87 13.74 -2.32
CA ASP A 8 -4.31 14.14 -1.03
C ASP A 8 -3.23 13.12 -0.64
N PRO A 9 -1.94 13.43 -0.82
CA PRO A 9 -0.86 12.48 -0.55
C PRO A 9 -0.84 12.01 0.90
N ALA A 10 -1.16 12.90 1.85
CA ALA A 10 -1.19 12.56 3.28
C ALA A 10 -2.36 11.63 3.59
N GLY A 11 -3.53 11.88 2.99
CA GLY A 11 -4.68 10.99 3.07
C GLY A 11 -4.40 9.59 2.50
N VAL A 12 -3.69 9.52 1.36
CA VAL A 12 -3.27 8.24 0.78
C VAL A 12 -2.27 7.52 1.68
N GLU A 13 -1.26 8.22 2.21
CA GLU A 13 -0.29 7.63 3.13
C GLU A 13 -0.97 7.01 4.35
N ALA A 14 -1.95 7.70 4.96
CA ALA A 14 -2.69 7.17 6.10
C ALA A 14 -3.43 5.87 5.77
N VAL A 15 -4.06 5.79 4.58
CA VAL A 15 -4.73 4.57 4.11
C VAL A 15 -3.72 3.45 3.86
N LEU A 16 -2.59 3.75 3.23
CA LEU A 16 -1.54 2.75 2.99
C LEU A 16 -0.97 2.19 4.30
N GLN A 17 -0.78 3.04 5.32
CA GLN A 17 -0.33 2.62 6.65
C GLN A 17 -1.37 1.73 7.36
N ASP A 18 -2.66 2.06 7.30
CA ASP A 18 -3.73 1.23 7.88
C ASP A 18 -3.81 -0.14 7.20
N VAL A 19 -3.74 -0.17 5.86
CA VAL A 19 -3.73 -1.43 5.12
C VAL A 19 -2.49 -2.26 5.45
N ALA A 20 -1.31 -1.65 5.52
CA ALA A 20 -0.07 -2.34 5.89
C ALA A 20 -0.16 -2.97 7.29
N SER A 21 -0.68 -2.24 8.29
CA SER A 21 -0.90 -2.76 9.64
C SER A 21 -1.82 -4.00 9.67
N ARG A 22 -2.91 -3.95 8.91
CA ARG A 22 -3.83 -5.09 8.76
C ARG A 22 -3.17 -6.27 8.04
N THR A 23 -2.31 -6.02 7.05
CA THR A 23 -1.52 -7.06 6.39
C THR A 23 -0.57 -7.74 7.35
N THR A 24 0.13 -6.99 8.21
CA THR A 24 0.99 -7.57 9.27
C THR A 24 0.17 -8.47 10.19
N THR A 25 -0.98 -8.00 10.67
CA THR A 25 -1.87 -8.79 11.52
C THR A 25 -2.29 -10.11 10.85
N MET A 26 -2.59 -10.08 9.54
CA MET A 26 -2.95 -11.27 8.80
C MET A 26 -1.76 -12.23 8.61
N ASN A 27 -0.56 -11.68 8.35
CA ASN A 27 0.66 -12.48 8.22
C ASN A 27 1.01 -13.16 9.55
N ASP A 28 0.95 -12.44 10.66
CA ASP A 28 1.21 -12.98 11.99
C ASP A 28 0.21 -14.10 12.34
N ALA A 29 -1.07 -13.93 12.00
CA ALA A 29 -2.05 -14.99 12.20
C ALA A 29 -1.72 -16.26 11.39
N LEU A 30 -1.21 -16.12 10.17
CA LEU A 30 -0.95 -17.24 9.27
C LEU A 30 0.39 -17.93 9.56
N GLY A 31 1.47 -17.16 9.70
CA GLY A 31 2.83 -17.65 9.89
C GLY A 31 3.29 -17.69 11.34
N GLY A 32 2.56 -17.05 12.25
CA GLY A 32 3.01 -16.74 13.60
C GLY A 32 3.73 -15.39 13.64
N SER A 33 3.69 -14.72 14.78
CA SER A 33 4.46 -13.50 14.99
C SER A 33 5.93 -13.82 15.29
N GLU A 34 6.83 -12.92 14.91
CA GLU A 34 8.29 -13.12 15.11
C GLU A 34 8.67 -13.22 16.59
N ASP A 35 7.92 -12.56 17.47
CA ASP A 35 8.09 -12.63 18.93
C ASP A 35 7.44 -13.87 19.58
N GLY A 36 6.76 -14.70 18.79
CA GLY A 36 6.07 -15.91 19.23
C GLY A 36 4.79 -15.68 20.04
N SER A 37 4.32 -14.43 20.15
CA SER A 37 3.06 -14.09 20.84
C SER A 37 1.81 -14.61 20.12
N VAL A 38 1.89 -14.78 18.80
CA VAL A 38 0.85 -15.36 17.94
C VAL A 38 1.38 -16.67 17.36
N GLN A 39 0.70 -17.78 17.63
CA GLN A 39 0.98 -19.06 16.95
C GLN A 39 0.42 -19.02 15.53
N GLY A 40 1.22 -19.46 14.56
CA GLY A 40 0.77 -19.61 13.18
C GLY A 40 -0.27 -20.72 13.05
N VAL A 41 -1.14 -20.56 12.04
CA VAL A 41 -2.23 -21.51 11.75
C VAL A 41 -1.72 -22.93 11.59
N ALA A 42 -0.57 -23.15 10.94
CA ALA A 42 -0.01 -24.50 10.76
C ALA A 42 0.25 -25.22 12.10
N THR A 43 0.79 -24.50 13.09
CA THR A 43 1.04 -25.03 14.43
C THR A 43 -0.27 -25.33 15.15
N VAL A 44 -1.23 -24.40 15.11
CA VAL A 44 -2.55 -24.58 15.73
C VAL A 44 -3.28 -25.81 15.15
N VAL A 45 -3.14 -26.04 13.85
CA VAL A 45 -3.74 -27.19 13.16
C VAL A 45 -3.09 -28.50 13.58
N GLN A 46 -1.76 -28.51 13.72
CA GLN A 46 -1.03 -29.67 14.19
C GLN A 46 -1.38 -30.02 15.65
N ASP A 47 -1.54 -29.01 16.50
CA ASP A 47 -1.96 -29.18 17.89
C ASP A 47 -3.40 -29.71 17.97
N ALA A 48 -4.31 -29.17 17.16
CA ALA A 48 -5.69 -29.63 17.07
C ALA A 48 -5.80 -31.07 16.56
N ALA A 49 -5.02 -31.44 15.53
CA ALA A 49 -4.96 -32.80 15.02
C ALA A 49 -4.45 -33.79 16.08
N THR A 50 -3.44 -33.40 16.85
CA THR A 50 -2.90 -34.19 17.97
C THR A 50 -3.94 -34.36 19.08
N ALA A 51 -4.64 -33.28 19.44
CA ALA A 51 -5.67 -33.27 20.47
C ALA A 51 -6.93 -34.07 20.08
N ALA A 52 -7.28 -34.11 18.80
CA ALA A 52 -8.45 -34.83 18.31
C ALA A 52 -8.37 -36.35 18.48
N GLN A 53 -7.16 -36.91 18.68
CA GLN A 53 -6.90 -38.35 18.85
C GLN A 53 -7.55 -39.23 17.75
N SER A 54 -7.79 -38.65 16.57
CA SER A 54 -8.47 -39.27 15.45
C SER A 54 -7.73 -38.92 14.18
N GLN A 55 -7.13 -39.94 13.57
CA GLN A 55 -6.31 -39.78 12.37
C GLN A 55 -7.13 -39.15 11.21
N VAL A 56 -8.39 -39.57 11.04
CA VAL A 56 -9.27 -39.04 9.99
C VAL A 56 -9.57 -37.54 10.19
N ILE A 57 -9.77 -37.12 11.44
CA ILE A 57 -10.02 -35.69 11.76
C ILE A 57 -8.75 -34.87 11.54
N GLY A 58 -7.60 -35.40 11.94
CA GLY A 58 -6.30 -34.76 11.72
C GLY A 58 -5.97 -34.59 10.23
N GLU A 59 -6.17 -35.63 9.42
CA GLU A 59 -5.97 -35.57 7.97
C GLU A 59 -6.94 -34.58 7.29
N ALA A 60 -8.21 -34.55 7.71
CA ALA A 60 -9.18 -33.60 7.17
C ALA A 60 -8.85 -32.14 7.52
N LEU A 61 -8.39 -31.88 8.76
CA LEU A 61 -7.93 -30.56 9.17
C LEU A 61 -6.69 -30.14 8.37
N ALA A 62 -5.68 -31.00 8.28
CA ALA A 62 -4.48 -30.72 7.51
C ALA A 62 -4.81 -30.41 6.04
N GLY A 63 -5.60 -31.26 5.39
CA GLY A 63 -5.99 -31.08 3.99
C GLY A 63 -6.85 -29.82 3.74
N PHE A 64 -7.70 -29.43 4.70
CA PHE A 64 -8.44 -28.16 4.60
C PHE A 64 -7.50 -26.96 4.59
N PHE A 65 -6.52 -26.92 5.50
CA PHE A 65 -5.61 -25.79 5.60
C PHE A 65 -4.60 -25.74 4.46
N GLU A 66 -4.09 -26.89 4.03
CA GLU A 66 -3.22 -27.00 2.85
C GLU A 66 -3.95 -26.49 1.60
N HIS A 67 -5.23 -26.84 1.42
CA HIS A 67 -6.03 -26.34 0.29
C HIS A 67 -6.36 -24.84 0.38
N ARG A 68 -6.44 -24.27 1.58
CA ARG A 68 -6.74 -22.84 1.79
C ARG A 68 -5.51 -21.96 1.78
N GLN A 69 -4.33 -22.52 2.02
CA GLN A 69 -3.08 -21.77 2.10
C GLN A 69 -2.79 -21.00 0.81
N ASP A 70 -2.90 -21.63 -0.36
CA ASP A 70 -2.69 -20.97 -1.66
C ASP A 70 -3.63 -19.77 -1.87
N MET A 71 -4.90 -19.92 -1.44
CA MET A 71 -5.89 -18.86 -1.55
C MET A 71 -5.54 -17.69 -0.63
N LEU A 72 -5.07 -17.97 0.59
CA LEU A 72 -4.66 -16.96 1.57
C LEU A 72 -3.39 -16.22 1.13
N THR A 73 -2.39 -16.95 0.61
CA THR A 73 -1.19 -16.37 -0.01
C THR A 73 -1.58 -15.48 -1.19
N GLY A 74 -2.47 -15.95 -2.08
CA GLY A 74 -2.96 -15.15 -3.20
C GLY A 74 -3.73 -13.88 -2.78
N ILE A 75 -4.32 -13.83 -1.59
CA ILE A 75 -4.89 -12.61 -1.02
C ILE A 75 -3.77 -11.66 -0.55
N GLN A 76 -2.75 -12.17 0.13
CA GLN A 76 -1.59 -11.37 0.56
C GLN A 76 -0.92 -10.69 -0.64
N ASP A 77 -0.62 -11.45 -1.68
CA ASP A 77 0.04 -10.94 -2.89
C ASP A 77 -0.77 -9.81 -3.54
N ARG A 78 -2.10 -9.95 -3.61
CA ARG A 78 -2.98 -8.91 -4.16
C ARG A 78 -3.00 -7.65 -3.30
N ILE A 79 -3.02 -7.79 -1.98
CA ILE A 79 -2.98 -6.63 -1.06
C ILE A 79 -1.65 -5.90 -1.22
N GLN A 80 -0.53 -6.63 -1.23
CA GLN A 80 0.80 -6.04 -1.44
C GLN A 80 0.91 -5.36 -2.81
N ALA A 81 0.49 -6.02 -3.89
CA ALA A 81 0.49 -5.42 -5.23
C ALA A 81 -0.34 -4.14 -5.28
N SER A 82 -1.49 -4.10 -4.60
CA SER A 82 -2.35 -2.92 -4.53
C SER A 82 -1.71 -1.78 -3.75
N LEU A 83 -1.05 -2.08 -2.62
CA LEU A 83 -0.28 -1.12 -1.82
C LEU A 83 0.84 -0.48 -2.66
N TYR A 84 1.67 -1.32 -3.31
CA TYR A 84 2.76 -0.83 -4.17
C TYR A 84 2.24 -0.01 -5.35
N GLY A 85 1.15 -0.46 -6.00
CA GLY A 85 0.54 0.25 -7.11
C GLY A 85 0.00 1.63 -6.69
N ALA A 86 -0.70 1.70 -5.56
CA ALA A 86 -1.25 2.95 -5.04
C ALA A 86 -0.16 3.93 -4.57
N ALA A 87 0.88 3.43 -3.88
CA ALA A 87 2.03 4.23 -3.50
C ALA A 87 2.78 4.76 -4.74
N GLY A 88 3.02 3.90 -5.73
CA GLY A 88 3.67 4.28 -6.99
C GLY A 88 2.88 5.31 -7.79
N ALA A 89 1.56 5.14 -7.91
CA ALA A 89 0.69 6.11 -8.58
C ALA A 89 0.69 7.48 -7.89
N THR A 90 0.64 7.50 -6.55
CA THR A 90 0.68 8.75 -5.77
C THR A 90 2.00 9.48 -5.98
N ARG A 91 3.11 8.74 -5.96
CA ARG A 91 4.43 9.30 -6.23
C ARG A 91 4.54 9.87 -7.64
N ALA A 92 4.04 9.16 -8.64
CA ALA A 92 4.05 9.62 -10.03
C ALA A 92 3.24 10.90 -10.24
N ILE A 93 2.12 11.07 -9.52
CA ILE A 93 1.32 12.30 -9.57
C ILE A 93 2.10 13.48 -8.99
N VAL A 94 2.71 13.31 -7.81
CA VAL A 94 3.51 14.38 -7.17
C VAL A 94 4.70 14.77 -8.04
N GLU A 95 5.43 13.78 -8.56
CA GLU A 95 6.60 14.03 -9.42
C GLU A 95 6.21 14.71 -10.73
N GLY A 96 5.07 14.32 -11.32
CA GLY A 96 4.52 14.98 -12.51
C GLY A 96 4.09 16.41 -12.25
N ASP A 97 3.45 16.70 -11.11
CA ASP A 97 3.06 18.06 -10.72
C ASP A 97 4.29 18.95 -10.52
N ASP A 98 5.35 18.44 -9.90
CA ASP A 98 6.62 19.15 -9.73
C ASP A 98 7.28 19.47 -11.08
N GLU A 99 7.29 18.51 -12.02
CA GLU A 99 7.83 18.71 -13.37
C GLU A 99 7.01 19.73 -14.19
N MET A 100 5.69 19.66 -14.11
CA MET A 100 4.79 20.64 -14.73
C MET A 100 4.98 22.05 -14.12
N GLY A 101 5.14 22.13 -12.80
CA GLY A 101 5.44 23.39 -12.10
C GLY A 101 6.77 24.00 -12.54
N ALA A 102 7.82 23.18 -12.61
CA ALA A 102 9.15 23.63 -13.03
C ALA A 102 9.18 24.10 -14.50
N SER A 103 8.57 23.35 -15.41
CA SER A 103 8.50 23.71 -16.83
C SER A 103 7.68 24.99 -17.07
N THR A 104 6.57 25.16 -16.34
CA THR A 104 5.75 26.38 -16.38
C THR A 104 6.51 27.59 -15.86
N ALA A 105 7.24 27.45 -14.74
CA ALA A 105 8.07 28.53 -14.20
C ALA A 105 9.18 28.95 -15.18
N GLN A 106 9.83 27.99 -15.85
CA GLN A 106 10.82 28.29 -16.89
C GLN A 106 10.21 29.00 -18.10
N ALA A 107 9.05 28.54 -18.59
CA ALA A 107 8.35 29.16 -19.69
C ALA A 107 7.94 30.61 -19.37
N ASN A 108 7.41 30.83 -18.15
CA ASN A 108 7.08 32.16 -17.66
C ASN A 108 8.33 33.05 -17.55
N ALA A 109 9.49 32.50 -17.19
CA ALA A 109 10.73 33.27 -17.07
C ALA A 109 11.23 33.72 -18.44
N ILE A 110 11.15 32.83 -19.44
CA ILE A 110 11.47 33.16 -20.83
C ILE A 110 10.52 34.23 -21.35
N ALA A 111 9.22 34.12 -21.09
CA ALA A 111 8.23 35.12 -21.50
C ALA A 111 8.53 36.49 -20.87
N ALA A 112 8.65 36.54 -19.54
CA ALA A 112 8.92 37.76 -18.79
C ALA A 112 10.26 38.42 -19.19
N SER A 113 11.28 37.63 -19.55
CA SER A 113 12.55 38.19 -20.04
C SER A 113 12.43 38.92 -21.38
N LYS A 114 11.42 38.61 -22.19
CA LYS A 114 11.21 39.19 -23.53
C LYS A 114 10.40 40.49 -23.49
N ASP A 115 9.40 40.56 -22.63
CA ASP A 115 8.44 41.67 -22.57
C ASP A 115 8.51 42.49 -21.28
N GLY A 116 9.34 42.08 -20.30
CA GLY A 116 9.50 42.73 -19.01
C GLY A 116 8.30 42.55 -18.07
N ASN A 117 7.35 41.66 -18.41
CA ASN A 117 6.14 41.45 -17.62
C ASN A 117 6.31 40.28 -16.63
N PHE A 118 6.48 40.61 -15.35
CA PHE A 118 6.68 39.62 -14.28
C PHE A 118 5.40 39.24 -13.51
N THR A 119 4.21 39.66 -13.98
CA THR A 119 2.94 39.38 -13.28
C THR A 119 2.67 37.90 -13.05
N ALA A 120 3.21 37.00 -13.90
CA ALA A 120 3.13 35.55 -13.72
C ALA A 120 3.91 35.02 -12.50
N PHE A 121 4.76 35.84 -11.87
CA PHE A 121 5.56 35.51 -10.68
C PHE A 121 5.07 36.23 -9.42
N ASP A 122 4.06 37.10 -9.53
CA ASP A 122 3.58 37.89 -8.40
C ASP A 122 2.91 36.97 -7.35
N GLY A 123 3.32 37.08 -6.09
CA GLY A 123 2.91 36.18 -5.00
C GLY A 123 3.56 34.78 -5.02
N MET A 124 4.44 34.46 -5.96
CA MET A 124 5.15 33.17 -6.00
C MET A 124 6.24 33.05 -4.91
N PHE A 125 6.75 34.17 -4.41
CA PHE A 125 7.85 34.23 -3.42
C PHE A 125 7.42 34.75 -2.03
N ASP A 126 6.14 35.08 -1.83
CA ASP A 126 5.60 35.68 -0.59
C ASP A 126 5.08 34.63 0.43
N ARG A 127 5.75 33.49 0.56
CA ARG A 127 5.52 32.55 1.69
C ARG A 127 6.66 32.55 2.68
#